data_AF-A0A9N9MDP7-F1
#
_entry.id   AF-A0A9N9MDP7-F1
#
_cell.length_a   1.000
_cell.length_b   1.000
_cell.length_c   1.000
_cell.angle_alpha   90.00
_cell.angle_beta   90.00
_cell.angle_gamma   90.00
#
_symmetry.space_group_name_H-M   'P 1'
#
loop_
_entity.id
_entity.type
_entity.pdbx_description
1 polymer ?
#
loop_
_entity_poly.entity_id
_entity_poly.type
_entity_poly.pdbx_seq_one_letter_code
_entity_poly.pdbx_strand_id
1 'polypeptide(L)'
;MSNRKITQERKNHVRKRLDFDEEPKLEPENHENHFLDLSKMTEQQRMEHRLKWNFDFENEVPLDGDWEWEKVVPEPPSRTVIDHKHTDLVIEMQKKCSDDRNV
;
A
#
# COMPACT_ATOMS: atom_id res chain seq x y z
N MET A 1 32.64 13.29 35.90
CA MET A 1 31.39 12.97 35.16
C MET A 1 31.39 13.79 33.88
N SER A 2 31.65 13.19 32.72
CA SER A 2 31.79 13.91 31.45
C SER A 2 30.53 13.70 30.59
N ASN A 3 29.67 14.71 30.54
CA ASN A 3 28.49 14.75 29.69
C ASN A 3 28.93 15.02 28.24
N ARG A 4 28.88 13.98 27.40
CA ARG A 4 29.15 14.11 25.96
C ARG A 4 27.97 14.81 25.30
N LYS A 5 28.15 16.07 24.91
CA LYS A 5 27.27 16.74 23.94
C LYS A 5 27.41 15.99 22.61
N ILE A 6 26.39 15.24 22.21
CA ILE A 6 26.31 14.61 20.89
C ILE A 6 26.24 15.76 19.88
N THR A 7 27.36 16.02 19.19
CA THR A 7 27.42 17.03 18.13
C THR A 7 26.50 16.62 16.98
N GLN A 8 25.74 17.59 16.48
CA GLN A 8 24.76 17.48 15.40
C GLN A 8 25.34 16.92 14.09
N GLU A 9 26.67 16.92 13.97
CA GLU A 9 27.47 16.47 12.82
C GLU A 9 27.27 14.99 12.45
N ARG A 10 26.86 14.12 13.39
CA ARG A 10 26.68 12.67 13.10
C ARG A 10 25.31 12.28 12.56
N LYS A 11 24.33 13.18 12.46
CA LYS A 11 22.94 12.78 12.15
C LYS A 11 22.56 12.74 10.67
N ASN A 12 23.37 13.26 9.72
CA ASN A 12 22.81 13.66 8.42
C ASN A 12 23.63 13.24 7.18
N HIS A 13 24.11 11.99 7.07
CA HIS A 13 24.63 11.51 5.78
C HIS A 13 23.55 10.90 4.86
N VAL A 14 22.45 10.41 5.44
CA VAL A 14 21.37 9.71 4.70
C VAL A 14 20.11 10.57 4.54
N ARG A 15 19.96 11.64 5.32
CA ARG A 15 18.81 12.56 5.25
C ARG A 15 19.08 13.64 4.21
N LYS A 16 18.92 13.29 2.94
CA LYS A 16 19.03 14.21 1.80
C LYS A 16 17.66 14.33 1.13
N ARG A 17 17.26 15.56 0.78
CA ARG A 17 16.16 15.77 -0.15
C ARG A 17 16.64 15.27 -1.52
N LEU A 18 15.86 14.39 -2.13
CA LEU A 18 16.12 13.89 -3.46
C LEU A 18 15.22 14.68 -4.40
N ASP A 19 15.74 15.77 -4.93
CA ASP A 19 15.10 16.52 -6.01
C ASP A 19 15.79 16.02 -7.29
N PHE A 20 15.11 15.18 -8.06
CA PHE A 20 15.71 14.41 -9.17
C PHE A 20 15.89 15.21 -10.47
N ASP A 21 15.34 16.43 -10.54
CA ASP A 21 15.42 17.30 -11.71
C ASP A 21 16.36 18.49 -11.45
N GLU A 22 17.34 18.63 -12.34
CA GLU A 22 18.50 19.52 -12.25
C GLU A 22 18.12 20.98 -12.56
N GLU A 23 17.61 21.70 -11.56
CA GLU A 23 17.91 23.12 -11.30
C GLU A 23 17.35 23.48 -9.92
N PRO A 24 18.11 24.14 -9.03
CA PRO A 24 17.62 24.51 -7.72
C PRO A 24 16.50 25.55 -7.87
N LYS A 25 15.24 25.09 -7.86
CA LYS A 25 14.08 25.96 -7.73
C LYS A 25 14.20 26.67 -6.38
N LEU A 26 14.58 27.95 -6.43
CA LEU A 26 14.74 28.84 -5.27
C LEU A 26 13.39 29.25 -4.64
N GLU A 27 12.26 28.76 -5.17
CA GLU A 27 10.95 29.04 -4.62
C GLU A 27 10.58 27.99 -3.58
N PRO A 28 10.08 28.41 -2.40
CA PRO A 28 9.57 27.46 -1.42
C PRO A 28 8.47 26.62 -2.06
N GLU A 29 8.58 25.29 -1.96
CA GLU A 29 7.52 24.37 -2.37
C GLU A 29 6.18 24.89 -1.83
N ASN A 30 5.23 25.20 -2.72
CA ASN A 30 3.91 25.61 -2.29
C ASN A 30 3.13 24.35 -1.86
N HIS A 31 3.32 23.95 -0.59
CA HIS A 31 2.72 22.76 0.02
C HIS A 31 1.19 22.73 -0.13
N GLU A 32 0.53 23.89 -0.14
CA GLU A 32 -0.92 24.01 -0.29
C GLU A 32 -1.40 23.51 -1.66
N ASN A 33 -0.65 23.81 -2.73
CA ASN A 33 -0.99 23.38 -4.08
C ASN A 33 -0.86 21.85 -4.25
N HIS A 34 0.15 21.24 -3.63
CA HIS A 34 0.34 19.79 -3.65
C HIS A 34 -0.77 19.06 -2.89
N PHE A 35 -1.16 19.58 -1.71
CA PHE A 35 -2.24 18.99 -0.94
C PHE A 35 -3.57 19.08 -1.70
N LEU A 36 -3.83 20.23 -2.34
CA LEU A 36 -5.01 20.42 -3.16
C LEU A 36 -5.04 19.45 -4.35
N ASP A 37 -3.92 19.25 -5.06
CA ASP A 37 -3.85 18.34 -6.20
C ASP A 37 -4.09 16.87 -5.77
N LEU A 38 -3.45 16.43 -4.69
CA LEU A 38 -3.67 15.10 -4.12
C LEU A 38 -5.13 14.89 -3.70
N SER A 39 -5.75 15.89 -3.07
CA SER A 39 -7.17 15.82 -2.66
C SER A 39 -8.13 15.70 -3.85
N LYS A 40 -7.83 16.39 -4.96
CA LYS A 40 -8.64 16.30 -6.19
C LYS A 40 -8.51 14.94 -6.84
N MET A 41 -7.30 14.40 -6.94
CA MET A 41 -7.07 13.07 -7.50
C MET A 41 -7.78 11.98 -6.70
N THR A 42 -7.74 12.03 -5.37
CA THR A 42 -8.43 11.05 -4.52
C THR A 42 -9.94 11.18 -4.62
N GLU A 43 -10.47 12.41 -4.67
CA GLU A 43 -11.90 12.63 -4.82
C GLU A 43 -12.41 12.12 -6.19
N GLN A 44 -11.66 12.36 -7.26
CA GLN A 44 -12.01 11.88 -8.59
C GLN A 44 -12.07 10.34 -8.62
N GLN A 45 -11.05 9.66 -8.09
CA GLN A 45 -11.06 8.19 -8.00
C GLN A 45 -12.25 7.67 -7.20
N ARG A 46 -12.57 8.34 -6.09
CA ARG A 46 -13.75 8.01 -5.27
C ARG A 46 -15.04 8.11 -6.09
N MET A 47 -15.21 9.19 -6.86
CA MET A 47 -16.40 9.37 -7.71
C MET A 47 -16.46 8.32 -8.83
N GLU A 48 -15.34 8.06 -9.50
CA GLU A 48 -15.25 7.06 -10.57
C GLU A 48 -15.60 5.66 -10.06
N HIS A 49 -15.08 5.27 -8.89
CA HIS A 49 -15.39 3.98 -8.28
C HIS A 49 -16.85 3.90 -7.82
N ARG A 50 -17.37 4.97 -7.21
CA ARG A 50 -18.76 5.05 -6.78
C ARG A 50 -19.72 4.88 -7.97
N LEU A 51 -19.42 5.52 -9.10
CA LEU A 51 -20.24 5.40 -10.31
C LEU A 51 -20.12 4.01 -10.94
N LYS A 52 -18.91 3.47 -11.07
CA LYS A 52 -18.65 2.17 -11.69
C LYS A 52 -19.35 1.00 -10.98
N TRP A 53 -19.40 1.07 -9.65
CA TRP A 53 -19.90 -0.03 -8.82
C TRP A 53 -21.28 0.27 -8.22
N ASN A 54 -21.85 1.44 -8.51
CA ASN A 54 -23.05 1.98 -7.83
C ASN A 54 -23.05 1.66 -6.33
N PHE A 55 -21.93 1.93 -5.66
CA PHE A 55 -21.73 1.66 -4.25
C PHE A 55 -21.10 2.86 -3.57
N ASP A 56 -21.68 3.29 -2.45
CA ASP A 56 -21.14 4.35 -1.62
C ASP A 56 -20.18 3.77 -0.59
N PHE A 57 -18.88 3.95 -0.82
CA PHE A 57 -17.82 3.48 0.06
C PHE A 57 -17.72 4.28 1.37
N GLU A 58 -18.27 5.49 1.47
CA GLU A 58 -18.19 6.28 2.71
C GLU A 58 -19.22 5.83 3.73
N ASN A 59 -20.43 5.53 3.25
CA ASN A 59 -21.53 5.10 4.09
C ASN A 59 -21.71 3.56 4.09
N GLU A 60 -20.91 2.85 3.31
CA GLU A 60 -20.98 1.39 3.11
C GLU A 60 -22.38 0.92 2.68
N VAL A 61 -23.02 1.69 1.79
CA VAL A 61 -24.36 1.41 1.29
C VAL A 61 -24.35 1.18 -0.23
N PRO A 62 -25.04 0.15 -0.71
CA PRO A 62 -25.36 0.02 -2.13
C PRO A 62 -26.20 1.22 -2.61
N LEU A 63 -25.97 1.64 -3.84
CA LEU A 63 -26.78 2.63 -4.55
C LEU A 63 -27.52 1.92 -5.69
N ASP A 64 -28.60 2.54 -6.16
CA ASP A 64 -29.32 2.05 -7.32
C ASP A 64 -28.45 2.17 -8.59
N GLY A 65 -28.34 1.08 -9.37
CA GLY A 65 -27.52 1.04 -10.56
C GLY A 65 -27.43 -0.36 -11.18
N ASP A 66 -26.34 -0.61 -11.91
CA ASP A 66 -26.16 -1.83 -12.69
C ASP A 66 -25.84 -3.07 -11.82
N TRP A 67 -25.31 -2.87 -10.61
CA TRP A 67 -24.94 -3.94 -9.69
C TRP A 67 -25.92 -4.04 -8.51
N GLU A 68 -26.45 -5.23 -8.26
CA GLU A 68 -27.21 -5.51 -7.03
C GLU A 68 -26.26 -6.09 -5.97
N TRP A 69 -26.17 -5.42 -4.81
CA TRP A 69 -25.27 -5.82 -3.73
C TRP A 69 -26.04 -6.48 -2.58
N GLU A 70 -25.53 -7.62 -2.10
CA GLU A 70 -26.04 -8.30 -0.91
C GLU A 70 -24.96 -8.47 0.17
N LYS A 71 -25.36 -8.42 1.44
CA LYS A 71 -24.47 -8.72 2.57
C LYS A 71 -24.51 -10.22 2.85
N VAL A 72 -23.42 -10.90 2.54
CA VAL A 72 -23.27 -12.33 2.83
C VAL A 72 -22.66 -12.56 4.21
N VAL A 73 -23.13 -13.59 4.92
CA VAL A 73 -22.48 -14.08 6.13
C VAL A 73 -21.24 -14.86 5.70
N PRO A 74 -20.03 -14.52 6.19
CA PRO A 74 -18.84 -15.27 5.84
C PRO A 74 -18.97 -16.69 6.40
N GLU A 75 -19.04 -17.67 5.49
CA GLU A 75 -18.95 -19.09 5.86
C GLU A 75 -17.59 -19.34 6.52
N PRO A 76 -17.53 -20.15 7.60
CA PRO A 76 -16.25 -20.57 8.14
C PRO A 76 -15.47 -21.27 7.03
N PRO A 77 -14.14 -21.07 6.92
CA PRO A 77 -13.36 -21.68 5.86
C PRO A 77 -13.58 -23.19 5.91
N SER A 78 -14.25 -23.71 4.88
CA SER A 78 -14.46 -25.14 4.77
C SER A 78 -13.08 -25.76 4.64
N ARG A 79 -12.70 -26.59 5.63
CA ARG A 79 -11.55 -27.46 5.47
C ARG A 79 -11.87 -28.40 4.33
N THR A 80 -11.51 -28.03 3.11
CA THR A 80 -11.35 -28.99 2.04
C THR A 80 -10.37 -30.02 2.59
N VAL A 81 -10.83 -31.26 2.69
CA VAL A 81 -9.94 -32.40 2.92
C VAL A 81 -9.01 -32.40 1.72
N ILE A 82 -7.85 -31.76 1.86
CA ILE A 82 -6.79 -31.82 0.86
C ILE A 82 -6.40 -33.29 0.84
N ASP A 83 -6.76 -34.00 -0.23
CA ASP A 83 -6.18 -35.30 -0.53
C ASP A 83 -4.67 -35.14 -0.41
N HIS A 84 -4.05 -35.93 0.47
CA HIS A 84 -2.69 -35.78 1.00
C HIS A 84 -1.59 -36.05 -0.05
N LYS A 85 -1.88 -35.83 -1.34
CA LYS A 85 -0.94 -36.03 -2.45
C LYS A 85 -0.45 -34.72 -3.06
N HIS A 86 -1.10 -33.59 -2.80
CA HIS A 86 -0.71 -32.29 -3.37
C HIS A 86 0.15 -31.42 -2.43
N THR A 87 0.19 -31.71 -1.14
CA THR A 87 0.97 -30.93 -0.16
C THR A 87 2.48 -31.18 -0.26
N ASP A 88 2.90 -32.35 -0.74
CA ASP A 88 4.32 -32.71 -0.82
C ASP A 88 5.04 -31.93 -1.92
N LEU A 89 4.37 -31.60 -3.04
CA LEU A 89 4.97 -30.86 -4.15
C LEU A 89 5.22 -29.39 -3.83
N VAL A 90 4.33 -28.75 -3.05
CA VAL A 90 4.46 -27.33 -2.69
C VAL A 90 5.57 -27.14 -1.65
N ILE A 91 5.72 -28.08 -0.71
CA ILE A 91 6.80 -28.06 0.29
C ILE A 91 8.15 -28.34 -0.38
N GLU A 92 8.21 -29.27 -1.35
CA GLU A 92 9.46 -29.58 -2.06
C GLU A 92 9.95 -28.39 -2.94
N MET A 93 9.04 -27.68 -3.61
CA MET A 93 9.42 -26.49 -4.41
C MET A 93 10.00 -25.36 -3.55
N GLN A 94 9.49 -25.14 -2.33
CA GLN A 94 10.02 -24.10 -1.44
C GLN A 94 11.39 -24.46 -0.85
N LYS A 95 11.65 -25.76 -0.64
CA LYS A 95 12.98 -26.24 -0.20
C LYS A 95 14.04 -26.09 -1.29
N LYS A 96 13.73 -26.49 -2.53
CA LYS A 96 14.68 -26.39 -3.66
C LYS A 96 15.10 -24.95 -3.98
N CYS A 97 14.24 -23.95 -3.74
CA CYS A 97 14.59 -22.55 -3.96
C CYS A 97 15.43 -21.90 -2.84
N SER A 98 15.58 -22.56 -1.69
CA SER A 98 16.28 -22.00 -0.52
C SER A 98 17.76 -22.39 -0.47
N ASP A 99 18.16 -23.47 -1.13
CA ASP A 99 19.52 -24.03 -1.00
C ASP A 99 20.57 -23.41 -1.95
N ASP A 100 20.16 -22.66 -2.98
CA ASP A 100 21.09 -22.01 -3.93
C ASP A 100 21.62 -20.62 -3.48
N ARG A 101 21.38 -20.21 -2.22
CA ARG A 101 21.89 -18.93 -1.67
C ARG A 101 22.96 -19.10 -0.60
N ASN A 102 23.68 -20.21 -0.59
CA ASN A 102 24.84 -20.34 0.29
C ASN A 102 25.98 -21.11 -0.39
N VAL A 103 26.60 -20.47 -1.39
CA VAL A 103 27.99 -20.70 -1.81
C VAL A 103 28.67 -19.34 -1.95
#